data_AF-A0A800J7N5-F1
#
_entry.id   AF-A0A800J7N5-F1
#
_cell.length_a   1.000
_cell.length_b   1.000
_cell.length_c   1.000
_cell.angle_alpha   90.00
_cell.angle_beta   90.00
_cell.angle_gamma   90.00
#
_symmetry.space_group_name_H-M   'P 1'
#
loop_
_entity.id
_entity.type
_entity.pdbx_description
1 polymer ?
#
loop_
_entity_poly.entity_id
_entity_poly.type
_entity_poly.pdbx_seq_one_letter_code
_entity_poly.pdbx_strand_id
1 'polypeptide(L)'
;MRLVLLALAILVSAPTSAQEPNPALAPLAPLVGETWQGTFEADGQTVTDVSRWEWAMNRQALRNIHTLNGGAYGGETLIWAAGDSLQFLYVTSAGFTTSGTGHVTEDGALVVEEIVEGHPEIDRVRSTSRLTAEGTLATSTEMRRGGVWEPSRSAVYVRTPEARLAPGFAPACTDG
;
A
#
# COMPACT_ATOMS: atom_id res chain seq x y z
N MET A 1 5.50 -65.92 -11.65
CA MET A 1 5.86 -65.01 -10.54
C MET A 1 6.40 -63.72 -11.15
N ARG A 2 5.53 -62.70 -11.34
CA ARG A 2 5.93 -61.37 -11.86
C ARG A 2 6.04 -60.43 -10.67
N LEU A 3 7.25 -60.09 -10.25
CA LEU A 3 7.47 -59.01 -9.29
C LEU A 3 7.27 -57.68 -10.03
N VAL A 4 6.26 -56.92 -9.61
CA VAL A 4 6.08 -55.51 -9.96
C VAL A 4 6.87 -54.71 -8.93
N LEU A 5 7.97 -54.08 -9.36
CA LEU A 5 8.68 -53.08 -8.55
C LEU A 5 7.90 -51.76 -8.64
N LEU A 6 7.21 -51.41 -7.55
CA LEU A 6 6.59 -50.10 -7.38
C LEU A 6 7.63 -49.16 -6.78
N ALA A 7 8.21 -48.27 -7.60
CA ALA A 7 9.10 -47.22 -7.13
C ALA A 7 8.24 -46.10 -6.49
N LEU A 8 8.31 -45.99 -5.16
CA LEU A 8 7.64 -44.94 -4.40
C LEU A 8 8.48 -43.65 -4.47
N ALA A 9 8.11 -42.73 -5.36
CA ALA A 9 8.69 -41.39 -5.40
C ALA A 9 8.17 -40.58 -4.20
N ILE A 10 9.01 -40.43 -3.18
CA ILE A 10 8.74 -39.55 -2.04
C ILE A 10 8.98 -38.11 -2.52
N LEU A 11 7.91 -37.37 -2.82
CA LEU A 11 7.99 -35.92 -2.97
C LEU A 11 8.30 -35.30 -1.60
N VAL A 12 9.54 -34.90 -1.39
CA VAL A 12 9.93 -34.06 -0.25
C VAL A 12 9.48 -32.64 -0.57
N SER A 13 8.30 -32.26 -0.09
CA SER A 13 7.89 -30.86 -0.04
C SER A 13 8.71 -30.17 1.05
N ALA A 14 9.79 -29.48 0.67
CA ALA A 14 10.49 -28.59 1.59
C ALA A 14 9.48 -27.53 2.08
N PRO A 15 9.37 -27.26 3.40
CA PRO A 15 8.55 -26.16 3.87
C PRO A 15 9.14 -24.88 3.27
N THR A 16 8.37 -24.20 2.42
CA THR A 16 8.67 -22.82 2.02
C THR A 16 8.58 -21.97 3.28
N SER A 17 9.68 -21.82 4.00
CA SER A 17 9.77 -20.88 5.10
C SER A 17 9.58 -19.49 4.50
N ALA A 18 8.46 -18.85 4.81
CA ALA A 18 8.23 -17.46 4.43
C ALA A 18 9.35 -16.63 5.06
N GLN A 19 10.17 -15.98 4.24
CA GLN A 19 11.28 -15.15 4.71
C GLN A 19 10.76 -14.11 5.70
N GLU A 20 11.39 -13.91 6.84
CA GLU A 20 10.97 -12.84 7.77
C GLU A 20 10.93 -11.47 7.08
N PRO A 21 9.98 -10.58 7.42
CA PRO A 21 9.94 -9.25 6.82
C PRO A 21 11.24 -8.51 7.07
N ASN A 22 11.62 -7.66 6.12
CA ASN A 22 12.68 -6.69 6.38
C ASN A 22 12.37 -5.93 7.69
N PRO A 23 13.25 -5.95 8.70
CA PRO A 23 12.98 -5.34 10.00
C PRO A 23 12.62 -3.85 9.93
N ALA A 24 13.17 -3.11 8.96
CA ALA A 24 12.83 -1.70 8.76
C ALA A 24 11.38 -1.48 8.33
N LEU A 25 10.70 -2.51 7.81
CA LEU A 25 9.26 -2.48 7.47
C LEU A 25 8.36 -2.95 8.62
N ALA A 26 8.94 -3.46 9.72
CA ALA A 26 8.16 -3.99 10.84
C ALA A 26 7.14 -2.99 11.42
N PRO A 27 7.42 -1.67 11.52
CA PRO A 27 6.41 -0.72 12.01
C PRO A 27 5.16 -0.61 11.14
N LEU A 28 5.25 -0.97 9.85
CA LEU A 28 4.14 -0.94 8.91
C LEU A 28 3.40 -2.28 8.79
N ALA A 29 3.91 -3.34 9.41
CA ALA A 29 3.29 -4.67 9.42
C ALA A 29 1.81 -4.66 9.87
N PRO A 30 1.35 -3.82 10.84
CA PRO A 30 -0.06 -3.77 11.22
C PRO A 30 -1.03 -3.40 10.09
N LEU A 31 -0.55 -2.77 9.01
CA LEU A 31 -1.39 -2.40 7.87
C LEU A 31 -1.71 -3.60 6.98
N VAL A 32 -0.81 -4.59 6.95
CA VAL A 32 -0.80 -5.69 5.97
C VAL A 32 -1.88 -6.73 6.24
N GLY A 33 -2.45 -7.28 5.16
CA GLY A 33 -3.37 -8.42 5.20
C GLY A 33 -4.84 -8.04 5.27
N GLU A 34 -5.14 -6.76 5.52
CA GLU A 34 -6.50 -6.24 5.62
C GLU A 34 -6.80 -5.26 4.47
N THR A 35 -8.08 -5.19 4.11
CA THR A 35 -8.60 -4.11 3.28
C THR A 35 -9.03 -2.97 4.18
N TRP A 36 -8.67 -1.76 3.79
CA TRP A 36 -8.97 -0.51 4.47
C TRP A 36 -9.93 0.30 3.63
N GLN A 37 -10.99 0.85 4.23
CA GLN A 37 -11.91 1.75 3.56
C GLN A 37 -11.94 3.08 4.28
N GLY A 38 -11.74 4.16 3.53
CA GLY A 38 -11.85 5.53 4.01
C GLY A 38 -12.91 6.29 3.23
N THR A 39 -13.46 7.32 3.85
CA THR A 39 -14.37 8.27 3.20
C THR A 39 -13.92 9.68 3.52
N PHE A 40 -13.88 10.54 2.50
CA PHE A 40 -13.53 11.95 2.64
C PHE A 40 -14.29 12.80 1.63
N GLU A 41 -14.37 14.10 1.88
CA GLU A 41 -14.97 15.06 0.95
C GLU A 41 -13.89 15.65 0.03
N ALA A 42 -14.17 15.68 -1.27
CA ALA A 42 -13.34 16.36 -2.26
C ALA A 42 -14.27 17.02 -3.30
N ASP A 43 -14.01 18.29 -3.62
CA ASP A 43 -14.80 19.07 -4.59
C ASP A 43 -16.32 19.02 -4.36
N GLY A 44 -16.74 18.99 -3.10
CA GLY A 44 -18.14 18.92 -2.69
C GLY A 44 -18.80 17.55 -2.92
N GLN A 45 -18.00 16.51 -3.14
CA GLN A 45 -18.45 15.14 -3.29
C GLN A 45 -17.81 14.23 -2.26
N THR A 46 -18.61 13.31 -1.72
CA THR A 46 -18.11 12.20 -0.91
C THR A 46 -17.35 11.22 -1.80
N VAL A 47 -16.09 10.97 -1.45
CA VAL A 47 -15.20 10.01 -2.10
C VAL A 47 -14.98 8.83 -1.17
N THR A 48 -15.16 7.62 -1.70
CA THR A 48 -14.80 6.37 -1.02
C THR A 48 -13.49 5.86 -1.57
N ASP A 49 -12.52 5.60 -0.69
CA ASP A 49 -11.22 5.01 -1.00
C ASP A 49 -11.14 3.61 -0.40
N VAL A 50 -10.84 2.61 -1.23
CA VAL A 50 -10.56 1.25 -0.79
C VAL A 50 -9.09 0.95 -1.06
N SER A 51 -8.36 0.57 -0.02
CA SER A 51 -6.91 0.38 -0.03
C SER A 51 -6.56 -0.99 0.55
N ARG A 52 -5.61 -1.70 -0.07
CA ARG A 52 -5.17 -3.03 0.37
C ARG A 52 -3.65 -3.08 0.48
N TRP A 53 -3.18 -3.52 1.63
CA TRP A 53 -1.75 -3.64 1.94
C TRP A 53 -1.32 -5.10 1.94
N GLU A 54 -0.23 -5.39 1.23
CA GLU A 54 0.31 -6.74 1.07
C GLU A 54 1.83 -6.72 1.20
N TRP A 55 2.40 -7.83 1.67
CA TRP A 55 3.82 -8.06 1.48
C TRP A 55 4.13 -8.30 0.00
N ALA A 56 5.23 -7.75 -0.48
CA ALA A 56 5.71 -7.90 -1.84
C ALA A 56 7.21 -8.25 -1.84
N MET A 57 7.72 -8.70 -2.99
CA MET A 57 9.14 -9.00 -3.20
C MET A 57 9.74 -9.90 -2.12
N ASN A 58 9.06 -11.00 -1.80
CA ASN A 58 9.46 -11.92 -0.73
C ASN A 58 9.67 -11.21 0.63
N ARG A 59 8.71 -10.34 1.00
CA ARG A 59 8.68 -9.57 2.26
C ARG A 59 9.84 -8.56 2.39
N GLN A 60 10.47 -8.19 1.27
CA GLN A 60 11.42 -7.06 1.16
C GLN A 60 10.75 -5.73 0.81
N ALA A 61 9.48 -5.76 0.42
CA ALA A 61 8.69 -4.58 0.13
C ALA A 61 7.26 -4.72 0.66
N LEU A 62 6.59 -3.59 0.78
CA LEU A 62 5.14 -3.49 0.95
C LEU A 62 4.54 -3.00 -0.35
N ARG A 63 3.42 -3.60 -0.73
CA ARG A 63 2.56 -3.12 -1.79
C ARG A 63 1.30 -2.53 -1.16
N ASN A 64 0.93 -1.35 -1.61
CA ASN A 64 -0.40 -0.80 -1.39
C ASN A 64 -1.09 -0.59 -2.73
N ILE A 65 -2.28 -1.12 -2.91
CA ILE A 65 -3.14 -0.78 -4.06
C ILE A 65 -4.36 -0.08 -3.50
N HIS A 66 -4.77 1.02 -4.11
CA HIS A 66 -6.01 1.68 -3.73
C HIS A 66 -6.82 2.17 -4.92
N THR A 67 -8.13 2.26 -4.72
CA THR A 67 -9.10 2.68 -5.75
C THR A 67 -10.15 3.59 -5.15
N LEU A 68 -10.41 4.71 -5.81
CA LEU A 68 -11.44 5.66 -5.46
C LEU A 68 -12.72 5.40 -6.24
N ASN A 69 -13.87 5.56 -5.58
CA ASN A 69 -15.21 5.57 -6.19
C ASN A 69 -15.44 4.42 -7.18
N GLY A 70 -15.10 3.19 -6.79
CA GLY A 70 -15.30 2.00 -7.62
C GLY A 70 -14.40 1.94 -8.86
N GLY A 71 -13.26 2.65 -8.86
CA GLY A 71 -12.24 2.58 -9.92
C GLY A 71 -12.17 3.81 -10.82
N ALA A 72 -12.86 4.90 -10.47
CA ALA A 72 -12.73 6.18 -11.18
C ALA A 72 -11.29 6.71 -11.16
N TYR A 73 -10.56 6.39 -10.10
CA TYR A 73 -9.13 6.60 -9.96
C TYR A 73 -8.54 5.42 -9.17
N GLY A 74 -7.28 5.09 -9.41
CA GLY A 74 -6.55 4.20 -8.53
C GLY A 74 -5.05 4.34 -8.71
N GLY A 75 -4.32 3.63 -7.88
CA GLY A 75 -2.89 3.49 -8.06
C GLY A 75 -2.29 2.40 -7.19
N GLU A 76 -1.03 2.10 -7.48
CA GLU A 76 -0.25 1.08 -6.81
C GLU A 76 1.07 1.69 -6.33
N THR A 77 1.32 1.52 -5.03
CA THR A 77 2.55 1.94 -4.36
C THR A 77 3.36 0.72 -3.99
N LEU A 78 4.65 0.73 -4.30
CA LEU A 78 5.63 -0.19 -3.74
C LEU A 78 6.55 0.58 -2.79
N ILE A 79 6.70 0.12 -1.57
CA ILE A 79 7.52 0.73 -0.51
C ILE A 79 8.58 -0.28 -0.07
N TRP A 80 9.84 0.14 0.03
CA TRP A 80 10.94 -0.70 0.49
C TRP A 80 11.88 0.08 1.43
N ALA A 81 12.68 -0.67 2.18
CA ALA A 81 13.69 -0.08 3.06
C ALA A 81 14.93 0.37 2.27
N ALA A 82 15.46 1.53 2.61
CA ALA A 82 16.72 2.07 2.11
C ALA A 82 17.55 2.60 3.29
N GLY A 83 18.36 1.72 3.88
CA GLY A 83 19.00 1.98 5.18
C GLY A 83 17.94 2.12 6.28
N ASP A 84 18.01 3.20 7.04
CA ASP A 84 17.04 3.54 8.10
C ASP A 84 15.82 4.32 7.58
N SER A 85 15.74 4.55 6.27
CA SER A 85 14.63 5.26 5.62
C SER A 85 13.78 4.32 4.78
N LEU A 86 12.60 4.79 4.40
CA LEU A 86 11.74 4.14 3.40
C LEU A 86 11.91 4.88 2.07
N GLN A 87 11.88 4.13 0.98
CA GLN A 87 11.69 4.65 -0.37
C GLN A 87 10.44 4.04 -0.97
N PHE A 88 9.84 4.75 -1.93
CA PHE A 88 8.68 4.23 -2.63
C PHE A 88 8.54 4.78 -4.04
N LEU A 89 7.75 4.06 -4.83
CA LEU A 89 7.23 4.47 -6.12
C LEU A 89 5.73 4.23 -6.14
N TYR A 90 4.96 5.21 -6.59
CA TYR A 90 3.52 5.15 -6.77
C TYR A 90 3.16 5.46 -8.22
N VAL A 91 2.38 4.57 -8.84
CA VAL A 91 1.91 4.72 -10.21
C VAL A 91 0.39 4.87 -10.20
N THR A 92 -0.12 5.85 -10.94
CA THR A 92 -1.54 6.19 -10.93
C THR A 92 -2.23 5.84 -12.25
N SER A 93 -3.53 5.57 -12.19
CA SER A 93 -4.37 5.39 -13.39
C SER A 93 -4.56 6.69 -14.18
N ALA A 94 -4.21 7.84 -13.60
CA ALA A 94 -4.28 9.15 -14.24
C ALA A 94 -3.03 9.49 -15.07
N GLY A 95 -2.06 8.57 -15.16
CA GLY A 95 -0.89 8.71 -16.04
C GLY A 95 0.26 9.54 -15.48
N PHE A 96 0.27 9.78 -14.17
CA PHE A 96 1.39 10.40 -13.47
C PHE A 96 1.98 9.42 -12.43
N THR A 97 3.15 9.75 -11.90
CA THR A 97 3.78 8.97 -10.84
C THR A 97 4.21 9.86 -9.69
N THR A 98 4.33 9.27 -8.50
CA THR A 98 5.05 9.90 -7.41
C THR A 98 6.14 8.97 -6.89
N SER A 99 7.21 9.54 -6.39
CA SER A 99 8.25 8.80 -5.69
C SER A 99 8.84 9.65 -4.60
N GLY A 100 9.43 9.01 -3.59
CA GLY A 100 9.96 9.77 -2.49
C GLY A 100 10.49 8.91 -1.38
N THR A 101 10.59 9.56 -0.22
CA THR A 101 11.14 8.96 0.98
C THR A 101 10.16 9.10 2.13
N GLY A 102 10.21 8.15 3.05
CA GLY A 102 9.47 8.22 4.29
C GLY A 102 10.26 7.70 5.46
N HIS A 103 9.70 7.89 6.64
CA HIS A 103 10.18 7.30 7.88
C HIS A 103 8.99 7.08 8.82
N VAL A 104 9.16 6.20 9.79
CA VAL A 104 8.22 6.02 10.87
C VAL A 104 8.78 6.75 12.08
N THR A 105 8.01 7.68 12.64
CA THR A 105 8.38 8.42 13.85
C THR A 105 8.35 7.51 15.08
N GLU A 106 8.97 7.94 16.18
CA GLU A 106 8.99 7.18 17.44
C GLU A 106 7.59 6.87 17.97
N ASP A 107 6.64 7.78 17.75
CA ASP A 107 5.25 7.59 18.15
C ASP A 107 4.44 6.77 17.14
N GLY A 108 5.04 6.30 16.04
CA GLY A 108 4.43 5.36 15.09
C GLY A 108 3.68 5.99 13.91
N ALA A 109 3.87 7.29 13.63
CA ALA A 109 3.37 7.87 12.38
C ALA A 109 4.32 7.61 11.22
N LEU A 110 3.77 7.19 10.09
CA LEU A 110 4.45 7.20 8.81
C LEU A 110 4.40 8.61 8.24
N VAL A 111 5.56 9.24 8.06
CA VAL A 111 5.72 10.55 7.41
C VAL A 111 6.40 10.35 6.08
N VAL A 112 5.82 10.91 5.02
CA VAL A 112 6.30 10.76 3.65
C VAL A 112 6.34 12.13 2.96
N GLU A 113 7.38 12.35 2.17
CA GLU A 113 7.44 13.44 1.19
C GLU A 113 7.72 12.87 -0.19
N GLU A 114 7.02 13.40 -1.19
CA GLU A 114 7.01 12.84 -2.54
C GLU A 114 7.11 13.89 -3.62
N ILE A 115 7.82 13.52 -4.67
CA ILE A 115 7.95 14.23 -5.93
C ILE A 115 6.86 13.73 -6.87
N VAL A 116 6.15 14.65 -7.52
CA VAL A 116 5.12 14.31 -8.50
C VAL A 116 5.67 14.56 -9.90
N GLU A 117 5.61 13.54 -10.76
CA GLU A 117 6.03 13.61 -12.16
C GLU A 117 4.85 13.33 -13.10
N GLY A 118 4.61 14.26 -14.03
CA GLY A 118 3.54 14.14 -15.04
C GLY A 118 2.19 14.74 -14.65
N HIS A 119 2.06 15.31 -13.45
CA HIS A 119 0.86 16.07 -13.06
C HIS A 119 0.99 17.55 -13.46
N PRO A 120 -0.07 18.22 -13.97
CA PRO A 120 0.02 19.59 -14.47
C PRO A 120 0.26 20.66 -13.39
N GLU A 121 -0.28 20.47 -12.18
CA GLU A 121 -0.29 21.52 -11.15
C GLU A 121 0.51 21.19 -9.88
N ILE A 122 0.53 19.92 -9.47
CA ILE A 122 1.13 19.44 -8.22
C ILE A 122 2.53 18.93 -8.53
N ASP A 123 3.54 19.44 -7.81
CA ASP A 123 4.94 19.02 -7.98
C ASP A 123 5.52 18.30 -6.74
N ARG A 124 4.87 18.45 -5.59
CA ARG A 124 5.19 17.75 -4.35
C ARG A 124 3.92 17.42 -3.57
N VAL A 125 3.98 16.36 -2.79
CA VAL A 125 2.99 16.08 -1.74
C VAL A 125 3.75 15.66 -0.48
N ARG A 126 3.15 15.90 0.68
CA ARG A 126 3.58 15.31 1.93
C ARG A 126 2.39 14.69 2.63
N SER A 127 2.61 13.58 3.31
CA SER A 127 1.57 12.89 4.04
C SER A 127 2.04 12.44 5.41
N THR A 128 1.09 12.32 6.32
CA THR A 128 1.28 11.72 7.64
C THR A 128 0.15 10.75 7.88
N SER A 129 0.51 9.49 8.13
CA SER A 129 -0.44 8.40 8.40
C SER A 129 -0.14 7.77 9.76
N ARG A 130 -1.17 7.54 10.57
CA ARG A 130 -1.05 6.96 11.90
C ARG A 130 -2.16 5.95 12.15
N LEU A 131 -1.77 4.75 12.56
CA LEU A 131 -2.71 3.79 13.14
C LEU A 131 -3.04 4.25 14.57
N THR A 132 -4.30 4.59 14.83
CA THR A 132 -4.76 5.03 16.14
C THR A 132 -4.94 3.84 17.08
N ALA A 133 -5.05 4.11 18.39
CA ALA A 133 -5.28 3.07 19.40
C ALA A 133 -6.61 2.33 19.18
N GLU A 134 -7.57 2.98 18.53
CA GLU A 134 -8.88 2.43 18.15
C GLU A 134 -8.82 1.56 16.89
N GLY A 135 -7.63 1.41 16.28
CA GLY A 135 -7.42 0.57 15.10
C GLY A 135 -7.83 1.21 13.77
N THR A 136 -8.04 2.52 13.75
CA THR A 136 -8.29 3.29 12.51
C THR A 136 -7.00 3.89 11.98
N LEU A 137 -6.86 4.05 10.67
CA LEU A 137 -5.71 4.70 10.05
C LEU A 137 -6.08 6.14 9.68
N ALA A 138 -5.60 7.10 10.46
CA ALA A 138 -5.78 8.52 10.16
C ALA A 138 -4.67 8.99 9.22
N THR A 139 -5.02 9.65 8.13
CA THR A 139 -4.08 10.20 7.15
C THR A 139 -4.41 11.66 6.86
N SER A 140 -3.39 12.52 6.82
CA SER A 140 -3.48 13.89 6.32
C SER A 140 -2.46 14.12 5.20
N THR A 141 -2.78 15.03 4.30
CA THR A 141 -1.94 15.36 3.15
C THR A 141 -1.90 16.86 2.87
N GLU A 142 -0.76 17.32 2.41
CA GLU A 142 -0.58 18.65 1.85
C GLU A 142 0.05 18.52 0.46
N MET A 143 -0.40 19.34 -0.47
CA MET A 143 0.07 19.36 -1.85
C MET A 143 0.75 20.69 -2.11
N ARG A 144 1.81 20.66 -2.94
CA ARG A 144 2.48 21.87 -3.38
C ARG A 144 2.06 22.21 -4.80
N ARG A 145 1.54 23.42 -4.99
CA ARG A 145 1.16 23.99 -6.29
C ARG A 145 1.88 25.33 -6.46
N GLY A 146 2.57 25.51 -7.59
CA GLY A 146 3.31 26.75 -7.84
C GLY A 146 4.29 27.15 -6.72
N GLY A 147 4.87 26.17 -6.02
CA GLY A 147 5.77 26.39 -4.89
C GLY A 147 5.11 26.65 -3.53
N VAL A 148 3.78 26.69 -3.45
CA VAL A 148 3.03 26.93 -2.21
C VAL A 148 2.43 25.62 -1.70
N TRP A 149 2.64 25.33 -0.41
CA TRP A 149 2.04 24.18 0.26
C TRP A 149 0.62 24.52 0.75
N GLU A 150 -0.32 23.65 0.44
CA GLU A 150 -1.73 23.79 0.80
C GLU A 150 -2.26 22.48 1.41
N PRO A 151 -3.09 22.54 2.46
CA PRO A 151 -3.88 21.39 2.90
C PRO A 151 -4.69 20.82 1.74
N SER A 152 -4.62 19.51 1.55
CA SER A 152 -5.37 18.82 0.49
C SER A 152 -6.52 18.01 1.07
N ARG A 153 -6.22 16.83 1.62
CA ARG A 153 -7.23 15.92 2.17
C ARG A 153 -6.79 15.32 3.48
N SER A 154 -7.79 15.01 4.30
CA SER A 154 -7.67 14.12 5.45
C SER A 154 -8.69 13.01 5.34
N ALA A 155 -8.29 11.79 5.68
CA ALA A 155 -9.14 10.62 5.65
C ALA A 155 -8.89 9.76 6.88
N VAL A 156 -9.95 9.13 7.37
CA VAL A 156 -9.87 8.10 8.40
C VAL A 156 -10.31 6.80 7.75
N TYR A 157 -9.40 5.82 7.75
CA TYR A 157 -9.67 4.50 7.19
C TYR A 157 -9.98 3.52 8.32
N VAL A 158 -10.97 2.69 8.09
CA VAL A 158 -11.33 1.56 8.96
C VAL A 158 -11.01 0.25 8.24
N ARG A 159 -10.73 -0.82 8.99
CA ARG A 159 -10.61 -2.15 8.40
C ARG A 159 -11.98 -2.59 7.92
N THR A 160 -12.06 -3.04 6.67
CA THR A 160 -13.29 -3.45 6.00
C THR A 160 -12.99 -4.66 5.13
N PRO A 161 -12.87 -5.87 5.72
CA PRO A 161 -12.49 -7.10 5.01
C PRO A 161 -13.38 -7.45 3.81
N GLU A 162 -14.62 -6.98 3.81
CA GLU A 162 -15.62 -7.13 2.74
C GLU A 162 -15.48 -6.11 1.61
N ALA A 163 -14.75 -5.01 1.81
CA ALA A 163 -14.46 -4.06 0.75
C ALA A 163 -13.56 -4.71 -0.31
N ARG A 164 -13.70 -4.26 -1.56
CA ARG A 164 -12.99 -4.82 -2.71
C ARG A 164 -12.38 -3.68 -3.51
N LEU A 165 -11.15 -3.90 -3.96
CA LEU A 165 -10.56 -3.07 -5.01
C LEU A 165 -11.43 -3.15 -6.26
N ALA A 166 -11.50 -2.05 -7.01
CA ALA A 166 -12.23 -2.03 -8.26
C ALA A 166 -11.67 -3.05 -9.29
N PRO A 167 -12.51 -3.56 -10.21
CA PRO A 167 -12.05 -4.40 -11.31
C PRO A 167 -10.90 -3.75 -12.08
N GLY A 168 -9.87 -4.52 -12.43
CA GLY A 168 -8.67 -4.04 -13.12
C GLY A 168 -7.54 -3.54 -12.21
N PHE A 169 -7.82 -3.32 -10.92
CA PHE A 169 -6.79 -2.96 -9.92
C PHE A 169 -6.48 -4.08 -8.95
N ALA A 170 -7.39 -5.04 -8.76
CA ALA A 170 -7.12 -6.21 -7.95
C ALA A 170 -5.98 -7.05 -8.58
N PRO A 171 -5.04 -7.59 -7.79
CA PRO A 171 -4.03 -8.51 -8.30
C PRO A 171 -4.71 -9.72 -8.94
N ALA A 172 -4.26 -10.11 -10.13
CA ALA A 172 -4.93 -11.05 -11.03
C ALA A 172 -4.99 -12.52 -10.54
N CYS A 173 -4.70 -12.81 -9.27
CA CYS A 173 -4.69 -14.16 -8.75
C CYS A 173 -5.26 -14.20 -7.32
N THR A 174 -6.50 -14.63 -7.19
CA THR A 174 -7.04 -15.19 -5.94
C THR A 174 -7.61 -16.57 -6.19
N ASP A 175 -6.89 -17.42 -6.93
CA ASP A 175 -7.19 -18.84 -7.02
C ASP A 175 -5.93 -19.61 -6.63
N GLY A 176 -5.90 -20.05 -5.38
CA GLY A 176 -4.95 -21.00 -4.82
C GLY A 176 -5.73 -22.08 -4.08
#